data_AF-A0A8T0FV72-F1
#
_entry.id   AF-A0A8T0FV72-F1
#
_cell.length_a   1.000
_cell.length_b   1.000
_cell.length_c   1.000
_cell.angle_alpha   90.00
_cell.angle_beta   90.00
_cell.angle_gamma   90.00
#
_symmetry.space_group_name_H-M   'P 1'
#
loop_
_entity.id
_entity.type
_entity.pdbx_description
1 polymer ?
#
loop_
_entity_poly.entity_id
_entity_poly.type
_entity_poly.pdbx_seq_one_letter_code
_entity_poly.pdbx_strand_id
1 'polypeptide(L)'
;MRTRMNGIVNISWTVGLCFLPLLAYFSRSWVTLGLLTSSVTLIFFLYYTFLPESPRWLVSQERYDEAATILYQIGEKNKKVVEKNELVQKLQKLGERMKKEKTVDKVENSSLDLLRYPQLRKKFIIITFFWNSKENNFGVKDVQKSQTDEPKREEKNMGFSETKKPVSSFRNQ
;
A
#
# COMPACT_ATOMS: atom_id res chain seq x y z
N MET A 1 15.84 6.78 -1.68
CA MET A 1 15.50 5.97 -0.49
C MET A 1 13.99 5.93 -0.23
N ARG A 2 13.31 7.09 -0.20
CA ARG A 2 11.86 7.22 0.08
C ARG A 2 10.93 6.34 -0.79
N THR A 3 11.19 6.21 -2.09
CA THR A 3 10.40 5.36 -3.01
C THR A 3 10.64 3.85 -2.82
N ARG A 4 11.87 3.44 -2.51
CA ARG A 4 12.21 2.01 -2.25
C ARG A 4 11.54 1.52 -0.96
N MET A 5 11.47 2.38 0.06
CA MET A 5 10.76 2.08 1.31
C MET A 5 9.26 1.90 1.08
N ASN A 6 8.64 2.76 0.25
CA ASN A 6 7.23 2.62 -0.08
C ASN A 6 6.95 1.28 -0.80
N GLY A 7 7.83 0.87 -1.72
CA GLY A 7 7.70 -0.43 -2.38
C GLY A 7 7.70 -1.61 -1.40
N ILE A 8 8.60 -1.61 -0.41
CA ILE A 8 8.68 -2.67 0.61
C ILE A 8 7.39 -2.72 1.44
N VAL A 9 6.84 -1.57 1.83
CA VAL A 9 5.58 -1.50 2.59
C VAL A 9 4.41 -2.07 1.79
N ASN A 10 4.32 -1.71 0.50
CA ASN A 10 3.26 -2.23 -0.38
C ASN A 10 3.39 -3.74 -0.58
N ILE A 11 4.60 -4.25 -0.78
CA ILE A 11 4.85 -5.69 -0.92
C ILE A 11 4.48 -6.42 0.37
N SER A 12 4.88 -5.91 1.53
CA SER A 12 4.52 -6.48 2.84
C SER A 12 3.00 -6.51 3.03
N TRP A 13 2.31 -5.46 2.59
CA TRP A 13 0.84 -5.37 2.65
C TRP A 13 0.18 -6.43 1.76
N THR A 14 0.63 -6.57 0.51
CA THR A 14 0.16 -7.61 -0.41
C THR A 14 0.40 -9.01 0.15
N VAL A 15 1.59 -9.28 0.69
CA VAL A 15 1.92 -10.59 1.28
C VAL A 15 1.00 -10.89 2.46
N GLY A 16 0.75 -9.91 3.34
CA GLY A 16 -0.21 -10.05 4.44
C GLY A 16 -1.60 -10.42 3.92
N LEU A 17 -2.12 -9.68 2.93
CA LEU A 17 -3.42 -9.96 2.32
C LEU A 17 -3.50 -11.33 1.64
N CYS A 18 -2.41 -11.84 1.05
CA CYS A 18 -2.37 -13.19 0.49
C CYS A 18 -2.33 -14.27 1.59
N PHE A 19 -1.67 -14.01 2.72
CA PHE A 19 -1.59 -14.95 3.84
C PHE A 19 -2.95 -15.15 4.53
N LEU A 20 -3.75 -14.09 4.70
CA LEU A 20 -5.06 -14.17 5.35
C LEU A 20 -5.99 -15.26 4.77
N PRO A 21 -6.26 -15.34 3.45
CA PRO A 21 -7.12 -16.37 2.87
C PRO A 21 -6.47 -17.76 2.86
N LEU A 22 -5.13 -17.85 2.77
CA LEU A 22 -4.39 -19.11 2.92
C LEU A 22 -4.62 -19.72 4.32
N LEU A 23 -4.55 -18.88 5.36
CA LEU A 23 -4.81 -19.27 6.73
C LEU A 23 -6.29 -19.57 6.97
N ALA A 24 -7.20 -18.81 6.34
CA ALA A 24 -8.64 -19.07 6.38
C ALA A 24 -9.02 -20.39 5.70
N TYR A 25 -8.36 -20.78 4.62
CA TYR A 25 -8.59 -22.06 3.96
C TYR A 25 -8.14 -23.24 4.82
N PHE A 26 -6.99 -23.09 5.51
CA PHE A 26 -6.48 -24.14 6.40
C PHE A 26 -7.28 -24.27 7.70
N SER A 27 -7.94 -23.19 8.15
CA SER A 27 -8.68 -23.15 9.41
C SER A 27 -10.19 -23.17 9.19
N ARG A 28 -10.81 -24.35 9.39
CA ARG A 28 -12.26 -24.52 9.32
C ARG A 28 -13.03 -23.79 10.43
N SER A 29 -12.35 -23.37 11.51
CA SER A 29 -12.95 -22.67 12.66
C SER A 29 -12.50 -21.21 12.74
N TRP A 30 -13.45 -20.30 12.90
CA TRP A 30 -13.23 -18.86 13.00
C TRP A 30 -12.39 -18.46 14.23
N VAL A 31 -12.44 -19.25 15.31
CA VAL A 31 -11.64 -19.03 16.53
C VAL A 31 -10.15 -19.26 16.27
N THR A 32 -9.81 -20.32 15.55
CA THR A 32 -8.42 -20.67 15.23
C THR A 32 -7.79 -19.62 14.29
N LEU A 33 -8.59 -19.05 13.39
CA LEU A 33 -8.15 -17.94 12.53
C LEU A 33 -7.79 -16.68 13.35
N GLY A 34 -8.63 -16.36 14.34
CA GLY A 34 -8.40 -15.25 15.28
C GLY A 34 -7.11 -15.45 16.07
N LEU A 35 -6.95 -16.62 16.69
CA LEU A 35 -5.74 -16.94 17.48
C LEU A 35 -4.46 -16.86 16.65
N LEU A 36 -4.48 -17.37 15.42
CA LEU A 36 -3.30 -17.35 14.56
C LEU A 36 -2.95 -15.94 14.10
N THR A 37 -3.96 -15.12 13.79
CA THR A 37 -3.77 -13.69 13.45
C THR A 37 -3.23 -12.90 14.64
N SER A 38 -3.77 -13.14 15.84
CA SER A 38 -3.27 -12.56 17.08
C SER A 38 -1.83 -12.98 17.37
N SER A 39 -1.49 -14.26 17.15
CA SER A 39 -0.13 -14.77 17.33
C SER A 39 0.86 -14.09 16.39
N VAL A 40 0.52 -13.96 15.11
CA VAL A 40 1.37 -13.28 14.13
C VAL A 40 1.56 -11.82 14.52
N THR A 41 0.49 -11.12 14.91
CA THR A 41 0.55 -9.73 15.39
C THR A 41 1.43 -9.59 16.63
N LEU A 42 1.34 -10.53 17.58
CA LEU A 42 2.16 -10.54 18.79
C LEU A 42 3.65 -10.67 18.46
N ILE A 43 4.00 -11.57 17.53
CA ILE A 43 5.39 -11.74 17.07
C ILE A 43 5.91 -10.44 16.43
N PHE A 44 5.10 -9.79 15.59
CA PHE A 44 5.46 -8.50 15.00
C PHE A 44 5.61 -7.40 16.06
N PHE A 45 4.77 -7.39 17.08
CA PHE A 45 4.86 -6.42 18.18
C PHE A 45 6.13 -6.61 18.99
N LEU A 46 6.46 -7.85 19.35
CA LEU A 46 7.72 -8.19 20.01
C LEU A 46 8.91 -7.78 19.13
N TYR A 47 8.88 -8.10 17.84
CA TYR A 47 9.94 -7.70 16.90
C TYR A 47 10.11 -6.19 16.81
N TYR A 48 9.01 -5.42 16.84
CA TYR A 48 9.05 -3.96 16.85
C TYR A 48 9.77 -3.41 18.09
N THR A 49 9.57 -4.01 19.27
CA THR A 49 10.28 -3.59 20.50
C THR A 49 11.78 -3.87 20.48
N PHE A 50 12.23 -4.87 19.72
CA PHE A 50 13.66 -5.15 19.52
C PHE A 50 14.31 -4.26 18.47
N LEU A 51 13.53 -3.60 17.62
CA LEU A 51 14.06 -2.71 16.60
C LEU A 51 14.48 -1.40 17.29
N PRO A 52 15.78 -1.02 17.30
CA PRO A 52 16.21 0.22 17.93
C PRO A 52 15.45 1.38 17.28
N GLU A 53 14.86 2.23 18.12
CA GLU A 53 14.09 3.38 17.67
C GLU A 53 14.86 4.18 16.62
N SER A 54 14.15 4.69 15.60
CA SER A 54 14.83 5.40 14.53
C SER A 54 15.59 6.60 15.10
N PRO A 55 16.90 6.76 14.82
CA PRO A 55 17.69 7.88 15.35
C PRO A 55 17.10 9.24 14.97
N ARG A 56 16.34 9.29 13.87
CA ARG A 56 15.68 10.49 13.37
C ARG A 56 14.47 10.91 14.23
N TRP A 57 13.78 9.96 14.87
CA TRP A 57 12.68 10.26 15.80
C TRP A 57 13.21 10.81 17.12
N LEU A 58 14.29 10.23 17.66
CA LEU A 58 14.95 10.71 18.87
C LEU A 58 15.50 12.14 18.70
N VAL A 59 16.04 12.47 17.52
CA VAL A 59 16.44 13.85 17.16
C VAL A 59 15.26 14.82 17.17
N SER A 60 14.07 14.35 16.79
CA SER A 60 12.85 15.17 16.85
C SER A 60 12.29 15.33 18.26
N GLN A 61 12.70 14.50 19.22
CA GLN A 61 12.29 14.56 20.63
C GLN A 61 13.34 15.27 21.51
N GLU A 62 14.33 15.94 20.89
CA GLU A 62 15.45 16.62 21.57
C GLU A 62 16.31 15.68 22.46
N ARG A 63 16.18 14.35 22.32
CA ARG A 63 16.96 13.32 23.04
C ARG A 63 18.23 12.97 22.25
N TYR A 64 19.16 13.93 22.19
CA TYR A 64 20.36 13.83 21.35
C TYR A 64 21.39 12.79 21.82
N ASP A 65 21.54 12.58 23.13
CA ASP A 65 22.52 11.64 23.70
C ASP A 65 22.17 10.17 23.43
N GLU A 66 20.89 9.84 23.48
CA GLU A 66 20.39 8.50 23.15
C GLU A 66 20.49 8.24 21.66
N ALA A 67 20.13 9.23 20.84
CA ALA A 67 20.31 9.15 19.39
C ALA A 67 21.79 8.92 19.03
N ALA A 68 22.71 9.65 19.67
CA ALA A 68 24.15 9.48 19.45
C ALA A 68 24.65 8.10 19.89
N THR A 69 24.11 7.54 20.97
CA THR A 69 24.46 6.19 21.44
C THR A 69 24.00 5.10 20.47
N ILE A 70 22.77 5.19 19.96
CA ILE A 70 22.25 4.26 18.93
C ILE A 70 23.03 4.41 17.62
N LEU A 71 23.32 5.65 17.19
CA LEU A 71 24.12 5.92 15.99
C LEU A 71 25.56 5.43 16.14
N TYR A 72 26.15 5.51 17.33
CA TYR A 72 27.47 4.96 17.61
C TYR A 72 27.47 3.43 17.49
N GLN A 73 26.49 2.75 18.09
CA GLN A 73 26.34 1.28 17.96
C GLN A 73 26.14 0.83 16.51
N ILE A 74 25.38 1.60 15.72
CA ILE A 74 25.20 1.35 14.28
C ILE A 74 26.49 1.65 13.51
N GLY A 75 27.20 2.72 13.87
CA GLY A 75 28.47 3.14 13.25
C GLY A 75 29.59 2.14 13.47
N GLU A 76 29.67 1.56 14.66
CA GLU A 76 30.61 0.50 15.02
C GLU A 76 30.39 -0.74 14.16
N LYS A 77 29.13 -1.17 13.99
CA LYS A 77 28.76 -2.27 13.07
C LYS A 77 29.08 -1.95 11.61
N ASN A 78 29.05 -0.67 11.22
CA ASN A 78 29.39 -0.19 9.88
C ASN A 78 30.88 0.19 9.72
N LYS A 79 31.74 -0.12 10.71
CA LYS A 79 33.19 0.20 10.74
C LYS A 79 33.52 1.69 10.52
N LYS A 80 32.57 2.60 10.76
CA LYS A 80 32.81 4.04 10.74
C LYS A 80 32.95 4.52 12.17
N VAL A 81 34.21 4.67 12.59
CA VAL A 81 34.55 5.27 13.88
C VAL A 81 34.29 6.77 13.74
N VAL A 82 33.22 7.24 14.37
CA VAL A 82 32.90 8.68 14.44
C VAL A 82 32.84 9.05 15.92
N GLU A 83 33.54 10.13 16.26
CA GLU A 83 33.57 10.75 17.59
C GLU A 83 32.15 11.05 18.08
N LYS A 84 31.80 10.58 19.29
CA LYS A 84 30.45 10.74 19.87
C LYS A 84 30.08 12.22 20.00
N ASN A 85 31.03 13.08 20.31
CA ASN A 85 30.82 14.53 20.43
C ASN A 85 30.51 15.20 19.08
N GLU A 86 31.17 14.78 18.00
CA GLU A 86 30.90 15.30 16.66
C GLU A 86 29.52 14.87 16.14
N LEU A 87 29.11 13.64 16.47
CA LEU A 87 27.77 13.12 16.19
C LEU A 87 26.69 13.96 16.89
N VAL A 88 26.84 14.22 18.20
CA VAL A 88 25.88 15.03 18.96
C VAL A 88 25.72 16.43 18.36
N GLN A 89 26.83 17.10 17.99
CA GLN A 89 26.76 18.41 17.35
C GLN A 89 26.07 18.39 15.98
N LYS A 90 26.33 17.36 15.16
CA LYS A 90 25.64 17.19 13.86
C LYS A 90 24.15 16.92 14.05
N LEU A 91 23.78 16.12 15.06
CA LEU A 91 22.40 15.82 15.40
C LEU A 91 21.66 17.06 15.93
N GLN A 92 22.29 17.88 16.75
CA GLN A 92 21.74 19.15 17.22
C GLN A 92 21.47 20.12 16.06
N LYS A 93 22.45 20.33 15.17
CA LYS A 93 22.25 21.15 13.96
C LYS A 93 21.13 20.61 13.05
N LEU A 94 20.98 19.28 12.98
CA LEU A 94 19.89 18.65 12.23
C LEU A 94 18.53 18.84 12.91
N GLY A 95 18.49 18.73 14.24
CA GLY A 95 17.32 19.00 15.07
C GLY A 95 16.84 20.43 14.93
N GLU A 96 17.75 21.41 14.97
CA GLU A 96 17.43 22.83 14.75
C GLU A 96 16.87 23.10 13.36
N ARG A 97 17.46 22.49 12.31
CA ARG A 97 16.93 22.59 10.94
C ARG A 97 15.53 21.99 10.82
N MET A 98 15.31 20.82 11.42
CA MET A 98 14.01 20.14 11.45
C MET A 98 12.98 20.94 12.27
N LYS A 99 13.39 21.59 13.35
CA LYS A 99 12.55 22.48 14.16
C LYS A 99 12.17 23.71 13.36
N LYS A 100 13.11 24.32 12.63
CA LYS A 100 12.86 25.46 11.74
C LYS A 100 11.87 25.09 10.63
N GLU A 101 12.08 23.94 9.97
CA GLU A 101 11.17 23.40 8.95
C GLU A 101 9.79 23.12 9.55
N LYS A 102 9.71 22.44 10.70
CA LYS A 102 8.44 22.23 11.42
C LYS A 102 7.77 23.51 11.89
N THR A 103 8.49 24.56 12.27
CA THR A 103 7.88 25.84 12.68
C THR A 103 7.38 26.63 11.48
N VAL A 104 8.09 26.61 10.36
CA VAL A 104 7.64 27.20 9.10
C VAL A 104 6.38 26.47 8.64
N ASP A 105 6.44 25.13 8.62
CA ASP A 105 5.29 24.29 8.38
C ASP A 105 4.17 24.56 9.40
N LYS A 106 4.43 24.69 10.71
CA LYS A 106 3.37 24.90 11.72
C LYS A 106 2.71 26.27 11.62
N VAL A 107 3.45 27.30 11.21
CA VAL A 107 2.91 28.63 10.90
C VAL A 107 2.03 28.56 9.65
N GLU A 108 2.35 27.70 8.69
CA GLU A 108 1.52 27.40 7.50
C GLU A 108 0.41 26.35 7.77
N ASN A 109 0.52 25.54 8.82
CA ASN A 109 -0.35 24.41 9.15
C ASN A 109 -1.28 24.73 10.33
N SER A 110 -1.79 25.96 10.39
CA SER A 110 -3.09 26.12 11.05
C SER A 110 -4.07 25.25 10.26
N SER A 111 -4.70 24.26 10.89
CA SER A 111 -5.50 23.24 10.19
C SER A 111 -6.65 23.83 9.36
N LEU A 112 -7.02 25.08 9.65
CA LEU A 112 -8.00 25.87 8.89
C LEU A 112 -7.40 26.59 7.67
N ASP A 113 -6.08 26.75 7.60
CA ASP A 113 -5.35 27.36 6.48
C ASP A 113 -5.26 26.41 5.26
N LEU A 114 -5.41 25.10 5.50
CA LEU A 114 -5.60 24.08 4.44
C LEU A 114 -6.87 24.33 3.61
N LEU A 115 -7.92 24.87 4.23
CA LEU A 115 -9.14 25.29 3.55
C LEU A 115 -9.03 26.70 2.98
N ARG A 116 -8.11 27.52 3.50
CA ARG A 116 -7.87 28.90 3.06
C ARG A 116 -7.05 28.96 1.77
N TYR A 117 -6.14 28.02 1.54
CA TYR A 117 -5.32 27.98 0.33
C TYR A 117 -6.02 27.27 -0.85
N PRO A 118 -6.33 27.98 -1.96
CA PRO A 118 -7.16 27.46 -3.05
C PRO A 118 -6.50 26.32 -3.86
N GLN A 119 -5.17 26.27 -3.89
CA GLN A 119 -4.41 25.24 -4.62
C GLN A 119 -4.39 23.89 -3.88
N LEU A 120 -4.43 23.92 -2.54
CA LEU A 120 -4.46 22.69 -1.73
C LEU A 120 -5.86 22.06 -1.75
N ARG A 121 -6.92 22.87 -1.65
CA ARG A 121 -8.31 22.38 -1.71
C ARG A 121 -8.60 21.54 -2.96
N LYS A 122 -8.12 21.98 -4.13
CA LYS A 122 -8.27 21.22 -5.38
C LYS A 122 -7.60 19.84 -5.29
N LYS A 123 -6.38 19.77 -4.75
CA LYS A 123 -5.66 18.50 -4.57
C LYS A 123 -6.39 17.58 -3.57
N PHE A 124 -6.87 18.11 -2.45
CA PHE A 124 -7.66 17.36 -1.48
C PHE A 124 -8.96 16.82 -2.10
N ILE A 125 -9.73 17.64 -2.81
CA ILE A 125 -10.97 17.21 -3.47
C ILE A 125 -10.68 16.13 -4.52
N ILE A 126 -9.63 16.29 -5.33
CA ILE A 126 -9.25 15.28 -6.34
C ILE A 126 -8.90 13.95 -5.67
N ILE A 127 -8.15 13.94 -4.57
CA ILE A 127 -7.76 12.71 -3.85
C ILE A 127 -8.99 12.06 -3.21
N THR A 128 -9.83 12.83 -2.51
CA THR A 128 -11.06 12.33 -1.89
C THR A 128 -12.03 11.80 -2.95
N PHE A 129 -12.20 12.52 -4.05
CA PHE A 129 -13.07 12.10 -5.15
C PHE A 129 -12.53 10.86 -5.86
N PHE A 130 -11.22 10.78 -6.10
CA PHE A 130 -10.59 9.59 -6.68
C PHE A 130 -10.81 8.37 -5.79
N TRP A 131 -10.69 8.53 -4.47
CA TRP A 131 -10.97 7.46 -3.49
C TRP A 131 -12.43 7.00 -3.58
N ASN A 132 -13.39 7.93 -3.49
CA ASN A 132 -14.82 7.60 -3.57
C ASN A 132 -15.22 7.02 -4.93
N SER A 133 -14.59 7.46 -6.03
CA SER A 133 -14.86 6.94 -7.38
C SER A 133 -14.38 5.49 -7.57
N LYS A 134 -13.29 5.09 -6.89
CA LYS A 134 -12.80 3.71 -6.92
C LYS A 134 -13.80 2.74 -6.30
N GLU A 135 -14.58 3.17 -5.33
CA GLU A 135 -15.59 2.36 -4.64
C GLU A 135 -16.84 2.14 -5.52
N ASN A 136 -17.19 3.11 -6.37
CA ASN A 136 -18.38 3.05 -7.22
C ASN A 136 -18.21 2.25 -8.54
N ASN A 137 -17.00 1.77 -8.86
CA ASN A 137 -16.75 1.02 -10.11
C ASN A 137 -16.89 -0.50 -9.98
N PHE A 138 -17.35 -1.01 -8.82
CA PHE A 138 -17.61 -2.45 -8.67
C PHE A 138 -18.84 -2.92 -9.48
N GLY A 139 -19.78 -2.03 -9.80
CA GLY A 139 -21.01 -2.38 -10.55
C GLY A 139 -20.94 -2.26 -12.08
N VAL A 140 -19.89 -1.63 -12.65
CA VAL A 140 -19.82 -1.39 -14.12
C VAL A 140 -19.25 -2.59 -14.87
N LYS A 141 -18.51 -3.49 -14.20
CA LYS A 141 -17.92 -4.67 -14.85
C LYS A 141 -18.94 -5.76 -15.16
N ASP A 142 -20.03 -5.84 -14.38
CA ASP A 142 -21.05 -6.87 -14.55
C ASP A 142 -21.97 -6.57 -15.74
N VAL A 143 -22.18 -5.28 -16.06
CA VAL A 143 -22.98 -4.85 -17.22
C VAL A 143 -22.26 -5.11 -18.55
N GLN A 144 -20.94 -4.89 -18.62
CA GLN A 144 -20.15 -5.14 -19.83
C GLN A 144 -19.94 -6.63 -20.13
N LYS A 145 -19.90 -7.50 -19.10
CA LYS A 145 -19.76 -8.94 -19.28
C LYS A 145 -21.03 -9.58 -19.87
N SER A 146 -22.21 -9.15 -19.42
CA SER A 146 -23.49 -9.64 -19.96
C SER A 146 -23.71 -9.27 -21.43
N GLN A 147 -23.22 -8.11 -21.89
CA GLN A 147 -23.35 -7.68 -23.30
C GLN A 147 -22.36 -8.37 -24.26
N THR A 148 -21.25 -8.92 -23.75
CA THR A 148 -20.21 -9.56 -24.57
C THR A 148 -20.51 -11.03 -24.86
N ASP A 149 -21.38 -11.67 -24.07
CA ASP A 149 -21.68 -13.11 -24.18
C ASP A 149 -22.84 -13.45 -25.14
N GLU A 150 -23.69 -12.48 -25.52
CA GLU A 150 -24.79 -12.70 -26.47
C GLU A 150 -24.38 -12.94 -27.94
N PRO A 151 -23.47 -12.16 -28.57
CA PRO A 151 -23.24 -12.28 -30.02
C PRO A 151 -22.61 -13.62 -30.44
N LYS A 152 -21.96 -14.34 -29.52
CA LYS A 152 -21.35 -15.65 -29.79
C LYS A 152 -22.34 -16.82 -29.75
N ARG A 153 -23.50 -16.65 -29.12
CA ARG A 153 -24.54 -17.68 -29.08
C ARG A 153 -25.35 -17.71 -30.39
N GLU A 154 -25.52 -16.55 -31.02
CA GLU A 154 -26.24 -16.43 -32.30
C GLU A 154 -25.43 -16.95 -33.49
N GLU A 155 -24.12 -16.66 -33.56
CA GLU A 155 -23.24 -17.22 -34.61
C GLU A 155 -23.15 -18.76 -34.54
N LYS A 156 -23.12 -19.34 -33.33
CA LYS A 156 -23.08 -20.80 -33.17
C LYS A 156 -24.37 -21.49 -33.63
N ASN A 157 -25.51 -20.79 -33.58
CA ASN A 157 -26.80 -21.32 -34.04
C ASN A 157 -27.00 -21.10 -35.56
N MET A 158 -26.43 -20.05 -36.15
CA MET A 158 -26.44 -19.84 -37.60
C MET A 158 -25.50 -20.79 -38.36
N GLY A 159 -24.41 -21.26 -37.74
CA GLY A 159 -23.50 -22.26 -38.34
C GLY A 159 -24.07 -23.69 -38.38
N PHE A 160 -25.25 -23.95 -37.80
CA PHE A 160 -25.85 -25.29 -37.73
C PHE A 160 -27.02 -25.51 -38.69
N SER A 161 -27.48 -24.48 -39.43
CA SER A 161 -28.67 -24.58 -40.28
C SER A 161 -28.42 -24.82 -41.78
N GLU A 162 -27.18 -24.89 -42.26
CA GLU A 162 -26.89 -24.97 -43.71
C GLU A 162 -26.51 -26.35 -44.29
N THR A 163 -26.74 -27.46 -43.59
CA THR A 163 -26.44 -28.80 -44.16
C THR A 163 -27.65 -29.73 -44.20
N LYS A 164 -28.69 -29.39 -44.97
CA LYS A 164 -29.62 -30.38 -45.57
C LYS A 164 -30.16 -29.89 -46.91
N LYS A 165 -29.50 -30.24 -48.01
CA LYS A 165 -30.16 -30.39 -49.33
C LYS A 165 -30.07 -31.87 -49.72
N PRO A 166 -31.20 -32.55 -50.01
CA PRO A 166 -31.18 -33.93 -50.45
C PRO A 166 -30.79 -34.05 -51.92
N VAL A 167 -30.11 -35.16 -52.18
CA VAL A 167 -29.69 -35.72 -53.46
C VAL A 167 -30.88 -36.34 -54.22
N SER A 168 -30.74 -36.39 -55.56
CA SER A 168 -31.49 -37.16 -56.58
C SER A 168 -32.75 -36.48 -57.16
N SER A 169 -33.06 -36.57 -58.46
CA SER A 169 -32.66 -37.54 -59.49
C SER A 169 -32.79 -37.00 -60.94
N PHE A 170 -31.91 -37.45 -61.86
CA PHE A 170 -32.12 -38.09 -63.19
C PHE A 170 -33.40 -37.75 -64.02
N ARG A 171 -33.50 -37.81 -65.35
CA ARG A 171 -32.71 -38.21 -66.54
C ARG A 171 -33.63 -38.00 -67.76
N ASN A 172 -33.05 -37.82 -68.95
CA ASN A 172 -33.71 -37.83 -70.27
C ASN A 172 -34.70 -39.00 -70.48
N GLN A 173 -35.94 -38.69 -70.87
CA GLN A 173 -36.64 -39.14 -72.09
C GLN A 173 -38.07 -38.60 -72.09
#